data_AF-A0A8H8S484-F1
#
_entry.id   AF-A0A8H8S484-F1
#
_cell.length_a   1.000
_cell.length_b   1.000
_cell.length_c   1.000
_cell.angle_alpha   90.00
_cell.angle_beta   90.00
_cell.angle_gamma   90.00
#
_symmetry.space_group_name_H-M   'P 1'
#
loop_
_entity.id
_entity.type
_entity.pdbx_description
1 polymer ?
#
loop_
_entity_poly.entity_id
_entity_poly.type
_entity_poly.pdbx_seq_one_letter_code
_entity_poly.pdbx_strand_id
1 'polypeptide(L)'
;MRLSTLFFLLPLATAIPKLPRNQESSHAFFFKGHDLSSLKTLEDVGTIYRDTTRHNQTRPADDILGDGGMNTVRLRIWVYPEGGTNGLEYNLELAKRFKSKGFKIYLDFHFSDSWADPNKQPPPAAWPTTLAPLASTLRGYVKETLICFDRAGIDLAIVALGNEIRHGILWPVGHADVDVQPWPATIANFSNLATLYKAARAGVDDALHAVASRPQIMIHIDNGWNITLQQRWFGAMVANGIRTTDWDVFGFSFYPFYGTAATFDNLRTTLNTLAWEYKKPIQVVETDYPAICNGEYNPIPESSEPEIPYSIEGQTIWTRDVIGIVKQIPLGLGQGVHYWEPAWLNNSNLGSDCNDAILFSTDYSNYPQMVGYSRSSVNLFRV
;
A
#
# COMPACT_ATOMS: atom_id res chain seq x y z
N MET A 1 67.76 53.20 -31.91
CA MET A 1 66.98 52.03 -32.37
C MET A 1 67.11 50.92 -31.35
N ARG A 2 66.08 50.67 -30.52
CA ARG A 2 65.87 49.47 -29.67
C ARG A 2 64.63 49.73 -28.81
N LEU A 3 63.48 49.34 -29.35
CA LEU A 3 62.60 48.27 -28.88
C LEU A 3 61.96 48.53 -27.50
N SER A 4 60.74 49.05 -27.55
CA SER A 4 59.78 49.08 -26.46
C SER A 4 59.22 47.67 -26.24
N THR A 5 59.40 47.12 -25.05
CA THR A 5 58.76 45.86 -24.62
C THR A 5 57.59 46.22 -23.69
N LEU A 6 56.37 46.04 -24.17
CA LEU A 6 55.14 46.16 -23.39
C LEU A 6 55.00 44.91 -22.50
N PHE A 7 55.04 45.07 -21.17
CA PHE A 7 54.64 44.02 -20.23
C PHE A 7 53.14 44.16 -19.95
N PHE A 8 52.36 43.17 -20.40
CA PHE A 8 50.97 42.98 -19.98
C PHE A 8 50.95 42.38 -18.56
N LEU A 9 50.42 43.12 -17.59
CA LEU A 9 50.06 42.62 -16.27
C LEU A 9 48.69 41.92 -16.39
N LEU A 10 48.67 40.58 -16.29
CA LEU A 10 47.43 39.83 -16.03
C LEU A 10 47.04 39.99 -14.55
N PRO A 11 45.77 40.29 -14.22
CA PRO A 11 45.31 40.25 -12.85
C PRO A 11 45.12 38.80 -12.40
N LEU A 12 45.80 38.39 -11.33
CA LEU A 12 45.51 37.14 -10.61
C LEU A 12 44.11 37.25 -9.99
N ALA A 13 43.11 36.62 -10.60
CA ALA A 13 41.83 36.37 -9.95
C ALA A 13 42.02 35.26 -8.91
N THR A 14 42.06 35.62 -7.63
CA THR A 14 42.02 34.66 -6.52
C THR A 14 40.64 34.02 -6.47
N ALA A 15 40.55 32.75 -6.91
CA ALA A 15 39.35 31.95 -6.75
C ALA A 15 39.11 31.66 -5.27
N ILE A 16 38.10 32.31 -4.68
CA ILE A 16 37.60 31.97 -3.35
C ILE A 16 36.97 30.57 -3.45
N PRO A 17 37.38 29.58 -2.63
CA PRO A 17 36.72 28.28 -2.62
C PRO A 17 35.28 28.47 -2.17
N LYS A 18 34.31 28.12 -3.04
CA LYS A 18 32.92 28.00 -2.62
C LYS A 18 32.85 26.90 -1.55
N LEU A 19 32.48 27.29 -0.34
CA LEU A 19 32.10 26.34 0.72
C LEU A 19 31.05 25.37 0.15
N PRO A 20 31.18 24.06 0.40
CA PRO A 20 30.18 23.10 -0.06
C PRO A 20 28.82 23.49 0.52
N ARG A 21 27.86 23.64 -0.39
CA ARG A 21 26.44 23.83 -0.04
C ARG A 21 26.05 22.64 0.82
N ASN A 22 25.59 22.90 2.06
CA ASN A 22 24.95 21.87 2.88
C ASN A 22 23.99 21.09 1.99
N GLN A 23 24.24 19.79 1.83
CA GLN A 23 23.22 18.87 1.38
C GLN A 23 22.18 18.87 2.48
N GLU A 24 21.11 19.65 2.31
CA GLU A 24 19.86 19.33 2.98
C GLU A 24 19.59 17.86 2.66
N SER A 25 19.56 17.02 3.69
CA SER A 25 19.07 15.67 3.57
C SER A 25 17.63 15.78 3.09
N SER A 26 17.40 15.63 1.78
CA SER A 26 16.04 15.44 1.27
C SER A 26 15.58 14.11 1.86
N HIS A 27 14.86 14.16 2.99
CA HIS A 27 14.21 12.98 3.53
C HIS A 27 13.38 12.36 2.40
N ALA A 28 13.57 11.07 2.15
CA ALA A 28 12.77 10.35 1.16
C ALA A 28 11.28 10.57 1.46
N PHE A 29 10.47 10.72 0.41
CA PHE A 29 9.03 10.92 0.56
C PHE A 29 8.43 9.78 1.40
N PHE A 30 7.76 10.13 2.51
CA PHE A 30 7.09 9.17 3.36
C PHE A 30 5.59 9.14 3.02
N PHE A 31 5.12 7.99 2.54
CA PHE A 31 3.73 7.74 2.19
C PHE A 31 2.89 7.60 3.46
N LYS A 32 1.95 8.52 3.63
CA LYS A 32 0.98 8.59 4.74
C LYS A 32 -0.39 8.37 4.14
N GLY A 33 -0.82 7.11 4.12
CA GLY A 33 -1.90 6.66 3.26
C GLY A 33 -3.16 6.22 3.99
N HIS A 34 -4.27 6.33 3.28
CA HIS A 34 -5.49 5.59 3.58
C HIS A 34 -5.95 4.81 2.34
N ASP A 35 -6.50 3.62 2.53
CA ASP A 35 -7.30 2.97 1.48
C ASP A 35 -8.70 3.58 1.48
N LEU A 36 -9.10 4.21 0.37
CA LEU A 36 -10.41 4.87 0.24
C LEU A 36 -11.24 4.27 -0.89
N SER A 37 -11.05 3.00 -1.21
CA SER A 37 -11.70 2.41 -2.38
C SER A 37 -13.22 2.26 -2.17
N SER A 38 -13.71 2.10 -0.95
CA SER A 38 -15.15 2.07 -0.65
C SER A 38 -15.85 3.42 -0.73
N LEU A 39 -15.08 4.53 -0.73
CA LEU A 39 -15.62 5.88 -0.50
C LEU A 39 -16.72 6.24 -1.50
N LYS A 40 -16.50 5.98 -2.79
CA LYS A 40 -17.48 6.30 -3.83
C LYS A 40 -18.76 5.49 -3.66
N THR A 41 -18.68 4.18 -3.38
CA THR A 41 -19.89 3.37 -3.11
C THR A 41 -20.71 3.92 -1.95
N LEU A 42 -20.06 4.43 -0.89
CA LEU A 42 -20.77 5.06 0.21
C LEU A 42 -21.41 6.39 -0.17
N GLU A 43 -20.71 7.23 -0.93
CA GLU A 43 -21.24 8.50 -1.43
C GLU A 43 -22.41 8.29 -2.40
N ASP A 44 -22.34 7.28 -3.27
CA ASP A 44 -23.40 6.92 -4.23
C ASP A 44 -24.71 6.50 -3.54
N VAL A 45 -24.65 5.94 -2.32
CA VAL A 45 -25.83 5.64 -1.47
C VAL A 45 -26.21 6.79 -0.52
N GLY A 46 -25.60 7.97 -0.69
CA GLY A 46 -25.97 9.18 0.03
C GLY A 46 -25.31 9.35 1.40
N THR A 47 -24.23 8.63 1.69
CA THR A 47 -23.47 8.77 2.95
C THR A 47 -22.92 10.19 3.11
N ILE A 48 -23.00 10.73 4.33
CA ILE A 48 -22.51 12.08 4.67
C ILE A 48 -21.43 11.97 5.74
N TYR A 49 -20.34 12.73 5.60
CA TYR A 49 -19.30 12.84 6.63
C TYR A 49 -19.33 14.22 7.29
N ARG A 50 -19.13 14.23 8.62
CA ARG A 50 -19.18 15.39 9.50
C ARG A 50 -17.82 15.56 10.17
N ASP A 51 -17.24 16.75 10.01
CA ASP A 51 -15.99 17.13 10.67
C ASP A 51 -16.28 17.67 12.07
N THR A 52 -16.02 16.84 13.08
CA THR A 52 -16.24 17.16 14.50
C THR A 52 -15.33 18.27 15.00
N THR A 53 -14.17 18.49 14.36
CA THR A 53 -13.25 19.58 14.70
C THR A 53 -13.69 20.93 14.14
N ARG A 54 -14.62 20.92 13.17
CA ARG A 54 -15.22 22.11 12.55
C ARG A 54 -16.71 22.19 12.80
N HIS A 55 -17.12 22.03 14.06
CA HIS A 55 -18.52 22.19 14.48
C HIS A 55 -19.51 21.31 13.68
N ASN A 56 -19.12 20.07 13.36
CA ASN A 56 -19.92 19.11 12.59
C ASN A 56 -20.30 19.61 11.17
N GLN A 57 -19.43 20.39 10.53
CA GLN A 57 -19.61 20.75 9.12
C GLN A 57 -19.60 19.50 8.23
N THR A 58 -20.53 19.44 7.26
CA THR A 58 -20.47 18.41 6.21
C THR A 58 -19.26 18.67 5.32
N ARG A 59 -18.37 17.69 5.21
CA ARG A 59 -17.18 17.77 4.37
C ARG A 59 -16.90 16.42 3.70
N PRO A 60 -16.26 16.39 2.52
CA PRO A 60 -15.76 15.15 1.94
C PRO A 60 -14.81 14.42 2.90
N ALA A 61 -14.93 13.09 3.04
CA ALA A 61 -14.10 12.31 3.97
C ALA A 61 -12.61 12.43 3.66
N ASP A 62 -12.26 12.48 2.37
CA ASP A 62 -10.88 12.66 1.89
C ASP A 62 -10.30 14.04 2.21
N ASP A 63 -11.13 15.08 2.38
CA ASP A 63 -10.67 16.38 2.90
C ASP A 63 -10.41 16.34 4.41
N ILE A 64 -11.24 15.60 5.16
CA ILE A 64 -11.06 15.41 6.61
C ILE A 64 -9.77 14.63 6.88
N LEU A 65 -9.54 13.52 6.16
CA LEU A 65 -8.33 12.70 6.26
C LEU A 65 -7.10 13.42 5.68
N GLY A 66 -7.28 14.20 4.61
CA GLY A 66 -6.25 15.10 4.06
C GLY A 66 -5.79 16.14 5.07
N ASP A 67 -6.73 16.82 5.74
CA ASP A 67 -6.43 17.69 6.86
C ASP A 67 -5.67 16.89 7.94
N GLY A 68 -6.08 15.65 8.23
CA GLY A 68 -5.42 14.69 9.13
C GLY A 68 -4.01 14.25 8.75
N GLY A 69 -3.46 14.74 7.64
CA GLY A 69 -2.07 14.55 7.23
C GLY A 69 -1.87 13.47 6.17
N MET A 70 -2.95 12.87 5.64
CA MET A 70 -2.88 11.96 4.49
C MET A 70 -2.24 12.67 3.29
N ASN A 71 -1.34 11.98 2.58
CA ASN A 71 -0.72 12.47 1.34
C ASN A 71 -0.82 11.48 0.18
N THR A 72 -1.33 10.27 0.43
CA THR A 72 -1.43 9.17 -0.53
C THR A 72 -2.75 8.46 -0.33
N VAL A 73 -3.37 8.01 -1.42
CA VAL A 73 -4.57 7.16 -1.37
C VAL A 73 -4.25 5.82 -2.02
N ARG A 74 -4.52 4.74 -1.28
CA ARG A 74 -4.53 3.37 -1.81
C ARG A 74 -5.89 3.10 -2.45
N LEU A 75 -5.87 2.43 -3.60
CA LEU A 75 -7.06 1.98 -4.31
C LEU A 75 -6.90 0.54 -4.78
N ARG A 76 -7.82 -0.34 -4.40
CA ARG A 76 -7.89 -1.70 -4.93
C ARG A 76 -8.55 -1.72 -6.31
N ILE A 77 -8.01 -2.52 -7.21
CA ILE A 77 -8.58 -2.75 -8.54
C ILE A 77 -8.89 -4.22 -8.81
N TRP A 78 -10.15 -4.46 -9.15
CA TRP A 78 -10.70 -5.75 -9.59
C TRP A 78 -10.82 -5.76 -11.12
N VAL A 79 -10.79 -6.95 -11.71
CA VAL A 79 -10.70 -7.11 -13.18
C VAL A 79 -12.06 -6.86 -13.84
N TYR A 80 -13.04 -7.72 -13.58
CA TYR A 80 -14.41 -7.59 -14.09
C TYR A 80 -15.45 -7.77 -12.97
N PRO A 81 -15.47 -6.84 -12.01
CA PRO A 81 -16.34 -6.97 -10.85
C PRO A 81 -17.82 -6.79 -11.20
N GLU A 82 -18.68 -7.58 -10.56
CA GLU A 82 -20.12 -7.42 -10.70
C GLU A 82 -20.54 -6.01 -10.26
N GLY A 83 -21.34 -5.32 -11.08
CA GLY A 83 -21.75 -3.94 -10.82
C GLY A 83 -20.67 -2.87 -11.02
N GLY A 84 -19.42 -3.24 -11.34
CA GLY A 84 -18.35 -2.31 -11.70
C GLY A 84 -17.59 -1.68 -10.52
N THR A 85 -18.02 -1.87 -9.28
CA THR A 85 -17.33 -1.37 -8.07
C THR A 85 -15.91 -1.93 -7.99
N ASN A 86 -14.92 -1.05 -7.72
CA ASN A 86 -13.49 -1.35 -7.77
C ASN A 86 -12.96 -1.77 -9.16
N GLY A 87 -13.74 -1.66 -10.23
CA GLY A 87 -13.25 -1.86 -11.60
C GLY A 87 -12.40 -0.69 -12.10
N LEU A 88 -11.96 -0.76 -13.37
CA LEU A 88 -11.12 0.29 -13.97
C LEU A 88 -11.79 1.67 -13.95
N GLU A 89 -13.00 1.80 -14.50
CA GLU A 89 -13.69 3.10 -14.59
C GLU A 89 -13.98 3.71 -13.21
N TYR A 90 -14.40 2.86 -12.27
CA TYR A 90 -14.61 3.26 -10.86
C TYR A 90 -13.33 3.85 -10.26
N ASN A 91 -12.20 3.17 -10.46
CA ASN A 91 -10.90 3.62 -9.96
C ASN A 91 -10.39 4.89 -10.67
N LEU A 92 -10.62 5.03 -11.98
CA LEU A 92 -10.25 6.24 -12.71
C LEU A 92 -10.99 7.48 -12.18
N GLU A 93 -12.28 7.36 -11.85
CA GLU A 93 -13.07 8.46 -11.27
C GLU A 93 -12.50 8.91 -9.91
N LEU A 94 -12.31 7.95 -9.00
CA LEU A 94 -11.72 8.20 -7.68
C LEU A 94 -10.30 8.78 -7.77
N ALA A 95 -9.43 8.18 -8.57
CA ALA A 95 -8.06 8.61 -8.70
C ALA A 95 -7.94 10.02 -9.33
N LYS A 96 -8.85 10.40 -10.24
CA LYS A 96 -8.93 11.78 -10.75
C LYS A 96 -9.25 12.79 -9.64
N ARG A 97 -10.22 12.46 -8.77
CA ARG A 97 -10.57 13.28 -7.61
C ARG A 97 -9.38 13.42 -6.65
N PHE A 98 -8.72 12.31 -6.30
CA PHE A 98 -7.61 12.36 -5.34
C PHE A 98 -6.39 13.08 -5.91
N LYS A 99 -6.08 12.89 -7.21
CA LYS A 99 -5.02 13.62 -7.89
C LYS A 99 -5.29 15.13 -7.94
N SER A 100 -6.54 15.57 -8.17
CA SER A 100 -6.86 17.00 -8.21
C SER A 100 -6.67 17.70 -6.85
N LYS A 101 -6.73 16.92 -5.76
CA LYS A 101 -6.40 17.36 -4.39
C LYS A 101 -4.92 17.24 -4.03
N GLY A 102 -4.08 16.76 -4.95
CA GLY A 102 -2.63 16.62 -4.78
C GLY A 102 -2.18 15.32 -4.10
N PHE A 103 -3.08 14.36 -3.86
CA PHE A 103 -2.70 13.08 -3.29
C PHE A 103 -1.96 12.21 -4.32
N LYS A 104 -0.98 11.44 -3.84
CA LYS A 104 -0.36 10.35 -4.61
C LYS A 104 -1.32 9.17 -4.71
N ILE A 105 -1.31 8.45 -5.83
CA ILE A 105 -2.15 7.25 -6.03
C ILE A 105 -1.28 6.00 -5.90
N TYR A 106 -1.68 5.11 -4.99
CA TYR A 106 -1.19 3.75 -4.89
C TYR A 106 -2.28 2.81 -5.42
N LEU A 107 -2.02 2.16 -6.55
CA LEU A 107 -2.95 1.20 -7.15
C LEU A 107 -2.57 -0.23 -6.74
N ASP A 108 -3.54 -0.97 -6.21
CA ASP A 108 -3.35 -2.33 -5.73
C ASP A 108 -4.13 -3.34 -6.57
N PHE A 109 -3.40 -4.15 -7.35
CA PHE A 109 -4.01 -5.15 -8.21
C PHE A 109 -4.38 -6.40 -7.41
N HIS A 110 -5.66 -6.75 -7.39
CA HIS A 110 -6.12 -8.01 -6.81
C HIS A 110 -5.97 -9.20 -7.76
N PHE A 111 -5.88 -8.95 -9.07
CA PHE A 111 -5.94 -10.00 -10.11
C PHE A 111 -7.12 -10.97 -9.93
N SER A 112 -8.28 -10.42 -9.54
CA SER A 112 -9.53 -11.14 -9.34
C SER A 112 -10.71 -10.23 -9.70
N ASP A 113 -11.89 -10.83 -9.96
CA ASP A 113 -13.15 -10.09 -10.11
C ASP A 113 -13.72 -9.64 -8.76
N SER A 114 -13.12 -10.07 -7.64
CA SER A 114 -13.57 -9.77 -6.28
C SER A 114 -12.40 -9.69 -5.30
N TRP A 115 -12.68 -9.72 -4.00
CA TRP A 115 -11.65 -9.78 -2.95
C TRP A 115 -10.67 -10.94 -3.15
N ALA A 116 -9.38 -10.60 -3.13
CA ALA A 116 -8.27 -11.52 -3.14
C ALA A 116 -7.46 -11.27 -1.86
N ASP A 117 -7.15 -12.32 -1.12
CA ASP A 117 -6.49 -12.28 0.19
C ASP A 117 -5.69 -13.60 0.39
N PRO A 118 -4.99 -13.82 1.51
CA PRO A 118 -4.18 -15.01 1.70
C PRO A 118 -4.97 -16.32 1.67
N ASN A 119 -6.28 -16.29 1.90
CA ASN A 119 -7.14 -17.47 1.95
C ASN A 119 -7.90 -17.71 0.64
N LYS A 120 -7.93 -16.74 -0.27
CA LYS A 120 -8.56 -16.87 -1.59
C LYS A 120 -7.91 -15.96 -2.63
N GLN A 121 -7.60 -16.54 -3.80
CA GLN A 121 -7.10 -15.78 -4.96
C GLN A 121 -7.82 -16.24 -6.24
N PRO A 122 -9.17 -16.10 -6.33
CA PRO A 122 -9.92 -16.64 -7.44
C PRO A 122 -9.59 -15.88 -8.73
N PRO A 123 -9.22 -16.57 -9.82
CA PRO A 123 -8.92 -15.92 -11.08
C PRO A 123 -10.19 -15.29 -11.66
N PRO A 124 -10.06 -14.20 -12.44
CA PRO A 124 -11.20 -13.64 -13.16
C PRO A 124 -11.87 -14.69 -14.03
N ALA A 125 -13.20 -14.72 -14.06
CA ALA A 125 -13.96 -15.77 -14.73
C ALA A 125 -13.67 -15.85 -16.24
N ALA A 126 -13.32 -14.71 -16.84
CA ALA A 126 -12.99 -14.60 -18.27
C ALA A 126 -11.55 -15.01 -18.62
N TRP A 127 -10.70 -15.28 -17.63
CA TRP A 127 -9.28 -15.53 -17.88
C TRP A 127 -8.98 -17.01 -18.20
N PRO A 128 -7.91 -17.29 -18.98
CA PRO A 128 -7.49 -18.66 -19.25
C PRO A 128 -7.08 -19.42 -17.97
N THR A 129 -7.28 -20.74 -17.97
CA THR A 129 -7.00 -21.59 -16.79
C THR A 129 -5.68 -22.38 -16.90
N THR A 130 -4.86 -22.10 -17.92
CA THR A 130 -3.53 -22.73 -18.08
C THR A 130 -2.43 -21.68 -18.07
N LEU A 131 -1.25 -22.05 -17.56
CA LEU A 131 -0.20 -21.10 -17.18
C LEU A 131 0.21 -20.13 -18.29
N ALA A 132 0.54 -20.62 -19.47
CA ALA A 132 1.06 -19.78 -20.55
C ALA A 132 0.05 -18.72 -21.05
N PRO A 133 -1.20 -19.09 -21.43
CA PRO A 133 -2.18 -18.07 -21.83
C PRO A 133 -2.61 -17.19 -20.65
N LEU A 134 -2.68 -17.72 -19.42
CA LEU A 134 -2.97 -16.91 -18.22
C LEU A 134 -1.90 -15.85 -17.98
N ALA A 135 -0.62 -16.20 -18.09
CA ALA A 135 0.50 -15.26 -18.01
C ALA A 135 0.41 -14.19 -19.10
N SER A 136 0.06 -14.56 -20.33
CA SER A 136 -0.15 -13.60 -21.42
C SER A 136 -1.30 -12.63 -21.13
N THR A 137 -2.42 -13.13 -20.62
CA THR A 137 -3.57 -12.30 -20.23
C THR A 137 -3.22 -11.35 -19.08
N LEU A 138 -2.53 -11.84 -18.06
CA LEU A 138 -2.07 -11.04 -16.92
C LEU A 138 -1.13 -9.90 -17.36
N ARG A 139 -0.16 -10.20 -18.23
CA ARG A 139 0.74 -9.19 -18.83
C ARG A 139 -0.05 -8.10 -19.56
N GLY A 140 -0.99 -8.50 -20.42
CA GLY A 140 -1.83 -7.58 -21.17
C GLY A 140 -2.70 -6.71 -20.26
N TYR A 141 -3.32 -7.31 -19.23
CA TYR A 141 -4.15 -6.59 -18.27
C TYR A 141 -3.36 -5.51 -17.53
N VAL A 142 -2.22 -5.86 -16.93
CA VAL A 142 -1.36 -4.88 -16.24
C VAL A 142 -0.96 -3.74 -17.17
N LYS A 143 -0.52 -4.06 -18.38
CA LYS A 143 -0.12 -3.05 -19.38
C LYS A 143 -1.25 -2.07 -19.69
N GLU A 144 -2.43 -2.60 -20.09
CA GLU A 144 -3.53 -1.75 -20.53
C GLU A 144 -4.12 -0.93 -19.38
N THR A 145 -4.17 -1.48 -18.16
CA THR A 145 -4.58 -0.70 -16.97
C THR A 145 -3.67 0.50 -16.76
N LEU A 146 -2.34 0.32 -16.76
CA LEU A 146 -1.41 1.43 -16.55
C LEU A 146 -1.53 2.51 -17.65
N ILE A 147 -1.72 2.09 -18.91
CA ILE A 147 -1.96 3.01 -20.03
C ILE A 147 -3.28 3.77 -19.86
N CYS A 148 -4.33 3.14 -19.35
CA CYS A 148 -5.61 3.81 -19.11
C CYS A 148 -5.49 4.89 -18.02
N PHE A 149 -4.76 4.63 -16.94
CA PHE A 149 -4.49 5.65 -15.91
C PHE A 149 -3.71 6.83 -16.46
N ASP A 150 -2.65 6.57 -17.25
CA ASP A 150 -1.87 7.63 -17.88
C ASP A 150 -2.69 8.47 -18.87
N ARG A 151 -3.49 7.83 -19.74
CA ARG A 151 -4.41 8.51 -20.67
C ARG A 151 -5.46 9.36 -19.96
N ALA A 152 -5.89 8.94 -18.77
CA ALA A 152 -6.77 9.73 -17.92
C ALA A 152 -6.06 10.89 -17.22
N GLY A 153 -4.76 11.06 -17.44
CA GLY A 153 -3.91 12.08 -16.84
C GLY A 153 -3.63 11.79 -15.37
N ILE A 154 -3.55 10.53 -14.95
CA ILE A 154 -3.30 10.11 -13.57
C ILE A 154 -1.93 9.45 -13.48
N ASP A 155 -1.06 9.99 -12.61
CA ASP A 155 0.27 9.43 -12.39
C ASP A 155 0.19 8.50 -11.18
N LEU A 156 0.50 7.22 -11.38
CA LEU A 156 0.58 6.25 -10.31
C LEU A 156 1.92 6.37 -9.60
N ALA A 157 1.89 6.56 -8.28
CA ALA A 157 3.10 6.61 -7.47
C ALA A 157 3.60 5.21 -7.10
N ILE A 158 2.67 4.31 -6.79
CA ILE A 158 2.95 2.92 -6.41
C ILE A 158 1.96 2.02 -7.16
N VAL A 159 2.44 0.86 -7.60
CA VAL A 159 1.62 -0.23 -8.15
C VAL A 159 2.01 -1.52 -7.44
N ALA A 160 1.09 -2.14 -6.70
CA ALA A 160 1.29 -3.49 -6.17
C ALA A 160 0.81 -4.52 -7.18
N LEU A 161 1.70 -5.46 -7.54
CA LEU A 161 1.39 -6.56 -8.45
C LEU A 161 0.88 -7.76 -7.63
N GLY A 162 -0.36 -7.67 -7.17
CA GLY A 162 -1.02 -8.65 -6.32
C GLY A 162 -1.24 -8.13 -4.90
N ASN A 163 -2.42 -8.46 -4.32
CA ASN A 163 -2.77 -8.19 -2.93
C ASN A 163 -2.50 -9.42 -2.05
N GLU A 164 -1.71 -9.25 -0.99
CA GLU A 164 -1.42 -10.27 0.03
C GLU A 164 -1.08 -11.67 -0.53
N ILE A 165 -0.10 -11.74 -1.41
CA ILE A 165 0.14 -12.93 -2.25
C ILE A 165 1.00 -14.02 -1.60
N ARG A 166 0.93 -14.18 -0.27
CA ARG A 166 1.67 -15.22 0.49
C ARG A 166 1.49 -16.61 -0.12
N HIS A 167 0.27 -16.93 -0.51
CA HIS A 167 -0.06 -18.21 -1.15
C HIS A 167 -0.18 -18.09 -2.68
N GLY A 168 0.42 -17.06 -3.26
CA GLY A 168 0.41 -16.78 -4.70
C GLY A 168 -0.84 -16.04 -5.19
N ILE A 169 -1.13 -16.18 -6.50
CA ILE A 169 -2.22 -15.48 -7.20
C ILE A 169 -2.92 -16.43 -8.17
N LEU A 170 -4.14 -16.09 -8.62
CA LEU A 170 -4.81 -16.76 -9.75
C LEU A 170 -4.90 -18.30 -9.58
N TRP A 171 -5.51 -18.73 -8.47
CA TRP A 171 -5.56 -20.14 -8.09
C TRP A 171 -6.46 -20.98 -9.02
N PRO A 172 -6.16 -22.28 -9.22
CA PRO A 172 -5.06 -23.03 -8.61
C PRO A 172 -3.71 -22.85 -9.32
N VAL A 173 -3.65 -22.19 -10.48
CA VAL A 173 -2.46 -22.17 -11.34
C VAL A 173 -1.26 -21.53 -10.63
N GLY A 174 -1.47 -20.36 -10.02
CA GLY A 174 -0.41 -19.64 -9.33
C GLY A 174 -0.41 -19.81 -7.81
N HIS A 175 -1.09 -20.84 -7.28
CA HIS A 175 -1.01 -21.16 -5.85
C HIS A 175 0.42 -21.57 -5.48
N ALA A 176 0.90 -21.08 -4.34
CA ALA A 176 2.20 -21.42 -3.77
C ALA A 176 2.08 -21.54 -2.25
N ASP A 177 2.96 -22.29 -1.60
CA ASP A 177 2.93 -22.43 -0.15
C ASP A 177 4.36 -22.56 0.41
N VAL A 178 4.68 -21.67 1.37
CA VAL A 178 5.98 -21.60 2.03
C VAL A 178 6.23 -22.80 2.94
N ASP A 179 5.17 -23.48 3.39
CA ASP A 179 5.25 -24.58 4.36
C ASP A 179 5.53 -25.93 3.71
N VAL A 180 5.48 -26.02 2.37
CA VAL A 180 5.93 -27.21 1.63
C VAL A 180 7.38 -27.53 1.98
N GLN A 181 7.67 -28.80 2.28
CA GLN A 181 9.01 -29.30 2.57
C GLN A 181 9.35 -30.50 1.68
N PRO A 182 10.65 -30.78 1.45
CA PRO A 182 11.82 -29.96 1.82
C PRO A 182 11.98 -28.72 0.93
N TRP A 183 12.98 -27.86 1.22
CA TRP A 183 13.23 -26.61 0.48
C TRP A 183 13.20 -26.73 -1.07
N PRO A 184 13.78 -27.78 -1.71
CA PRO A 184 13.63 -27.96 -3.15
C PRO A 184 12.17 -28.10 -3.63
N ALA A 185 11.30 -28.73 -2.83
CA ALA A 185 9.87 -28.81 -3.12
C ALA A 185 9.15 -27.48 -2.85
N THR A 186 9.61 -26.68 -1.88
CA THR A 186 9.17 -25.29 -1.71
C THR A 186 9.44 -24.49 -2.99
N ILE A 187 10.69 -24.51 -3.48
CA ILE A 187 11.07 -23.80 -4.70
C ILE A 187 10.24 -24.29 -5.90
N ALA A 188 10.07 -25.60 -6.07
CA ALA A 188 9.33 -26.16 -7.18
C ALA A 188 7.86 -25.72 -7.20
N ASN A 189 7.19 -25.61 -6.05
CA ASN A 189 5.78 -25.18 -6.01
C ASN A 189 5.61 -23.68 -6.35
N PHE A 190 6.65 -22.86 -6.18
CA PHE A 190 6.63 -21.43 -6.53
C PHE A 190 6.84 -21.15 -8.03
N SER A 191 7.12 -22.15 -8.87
CA SER A 191 7.51 -21.93 -10.28
C SER A 191 6.43 -21.23 -11.12
N ASN A 192 5.16 -21.59 -10.90
CA ASN A 192 4.04 -20.98 -11.62
C ASN A 192 3.81 -19.55 -11.15
N LEU A 193 3.84 -19.31 -9.84
CA LEU A 193 3.75 -17.97 -9.27
C LEU A 193 4.85 -17.06 -9.82
N ALA A 194 6.09 -17.53 -9.87
CA ALA A 194 7.20 -16.76 -10.44
C ALA A 194 6.99 -16.48 -11.94
N THR A 195 6.42 -17.41 -12.70
CA THR A 195 6.08 -17.21 -14.11
C THR A 195 5.01 -16.12 -14.28
N LEU A 196 3.95 -16.17 -13.48
CA LEU A 196 2.88 -15.17 -13.49
C LEU A 196 3.39 -13.79 -13.04
N TYR A 197 4.22 -13.74 -12.00
CA TYR A 197 4.81 -12.49 -11.52
C TYR A 197 5.71 -11.83 -12.58
N LYS A 198 6.56 -12.61 -13.26
CA LYS A 198 7.37 -12.11 -14.40
C LYS A 198 6.48 -11.56 -15.51
N ALA A 199 5.33 -12.17 -15.76
CA ALA A 199 4.40 -11.69 -16.78
C ALA A 199 3.72 -10.38 -16.36
N ALA A 200 3.26 -10.25 -15.11
CA ALA A 200 2.76 -8.99 -14.57
C ALA A 200 3.82 -7.88 -14.64
N ARG A 201 5.07 -8.20 -14.25
CA ARG A 201 6.19 -7.25 -14.33
C ARG A 201 6.52 -6.86 -15.76
N ALA A 202 6.47 -7.78 -16.72
CA ALA A 202 6.63 -7.47 -18.13
C ALA A 202 5.50 -6.56 -18.66
N GLY A 203 4.29 -6.69 -18.12
CA GLY A 203 3.17 -5.81 -18.46
C GLY A 203 3.43 -4.36 -18.05
N VAL A 204 4.04 -4.17 -16.87
CA VAL A 204 4.55 -2.85 -16.46
C VAL A 204 5.60 -2.34 -17.45
N ASP A 205 6.60 -3.15 -17.79
CA ASP A 205 7.68 -2.73 -18.72
C ASP A 205 7.13 -2.34 -20.10
N ASP A 206 6.16 -3.10 -20.62
CA ASP A 206 5.49 -2.78 -21.89
C ASP A 206 4.75 -1.44 -21.85
N ALA A 207 4.20 -1.06 -20.70
CA ALA A 207 3.51 0.20 -20.52
C ALA A 207 4.49 1.39 -20.45
N LEU A 208 5.76 1.20 -20.07
CA LEU A 208 6.73 2.29 -19.86
C LEU A 208 7.01 3.13 -21.11
N HIS A 209 6.76 2.61 -22.31
CA HIS A 209 6.87 3.38 -23.55
C HIS A 209 5.68 4.33 -23.78
N ALA A 210 4.57 4.12 -23.08
CA ALA A 210 3.32 4.82 -23.27
C ALA A 210 2.88 5.64 -22.05
N VAL A 211 3.53 5.49 -20.90
CA VAL A 211 3.22 6.26 -19.68
C VAL A 211 4.26 7.35 -19.40
N ALA A 212 3.82 8.48 -18.84
CA ALA A 212 4.65 9.64 -18.54
C ALA A 212 5.58 9.42 -17.35
N SER A 213 5.20 8.58 -16.38
CA SER A 213 6.00 8.29 -15.19
C SER A 213 5.96 6.80 -14.82
N ARG A 214 7.12 6.25 -14.46
CA ARG A 214 7.22 4.88 -13.92
C ARG A 214 6.80 4.86 -12.45
N PRO A 215 5.75 4.10 -12.06
CA PRO A 215 5.42 3.89 -10.64
C PRO A 215 6.48 3.05 -9.93
N GLN A 216 6.57 3.15 -8.61
CA GLN A 216 7.25 2.13 -7.80
C GLN A 216 6.48 0.82 -7.89
N ILE A 217 7.16 -0.26 -8.27
CA ILE A 217 6.56 -1.60 -8.31
C ILE A 217 6.70 -2.26 -6.95
N MET A 218 5.56 -2.49 -6.32
CA MET A 218 5.43 -3.11 -5.01
C MET A 218 5.12 -4.60 -5.13
N ILE A 219 5.69 -5.35 -4.19
CA ILE A 219 5.24 -6.70 -3.87
C ILE A 219 4.65 -6.70 -2.46
N HIS A 220 3.42 -7.20 -2.32
CA HIS A 220 2.64 -7.12 -1.10
C HIS A 220 2.34 -8.51 -0.53
N ILE A 221 2.79 -8.74 0.71
CA ILE A 221 2.61 -10.00 1.45
C ILE A 221 1.97 -9.68 2.81
N ASP A 222 1.05 -10.52 3.28
CA ASP A 222 0.46 -10.40 4.62
C ASP A 222 1.47 -10.76 5.73
N ASN A 223 1.06 -10.61 6.99
CA ASN A 223 1.84 -11.03 8.16
C ASN A 223 3.28 -10.50 8.15
N GLY A 224 3.45 -9.19 7.98
CA GLY A 224 4.75 -8.52 7.96
C GLY A 224 5.62 -8.70 9.21
N TRP A 225 5.03 -9.23 10.28
CA TRP A 225 5.68 -9.59 11.54
C TRP A 225 6.35 -10.98 11.53
N ASN A 226 6.03 -11.84 10.55
CA ASN A 226 6.50 -13.22 10.51
C ASN A 226 7.76 -13.36 9.65
N ILE A 227 8.94 -13.23 10.27
CA ILE A 227 10.24 -13.31 9.59
C ILE A 227 10.44 -14.60 8.79
N THR A 228 10.02 -15.76 9.32
CA THR A 228 10.20 -17.06 8.67
C THR A 228 9.39 -17.14 7.38
N LEU A 229 8.13 -16.70 7.42
CA LEU A 229 7.28 -16.57 6.24
C LEU A 229 7.97 -15.71 5.18
N GLN A 230 8.39 -14.49 5.54
CA GLN A 230 8.92 -13.54 4.58
C GLN A 230 10.20 -14.08 3.92
N GLN A 231 11.16 -14.58 4.71
CA GLN A 231 12.42 -15.10 4.16
C GLN A 231 12.20 -16.31 3.24
N ARG A 232 11.29 -17.23 3.61
CA ARG A 232 10.97 -18.39 2.77
C ARG A 232 10.29 -17.97 1.47
N TRP A 233 9.34 -17.03 1.53
CA TRP A 233 8.61 -16.56 0.36
C TRP A 233 9.55 -15.85 -0.64
N PHE A 234 10.28 -14.84 -0.18
CA PHE A 234 11.21 -14.10 -1.05
C PHE A 234 12.35 -15.00 -1.55
N GLY A 235 12.88 -15.88 -0.70
CA GLY A 235 13.90 -16.86 -1.09
C GLY A 235 13.41 -17.80 -2.20
N ALA A 236 12.17 -18.28 -2.13
CA ALA A 236 11.59 -19.16 -3.15
C ALA A 236 11.37 -18.43 -4.48
N MET A 237 10.93 -17.17 -4.44
CA MET A 237 10.79 -16.34 -5.64
C MET A 237 12.14 -16.06 -6.31
N VAL A 238 13.17 -15.70 -5.54
CA VAL A 238 14.54 -15.49 -6.06
C VAL A 238 15.11 -16.79 -6.63
N ALA A 239 14.90 -17.94 -5.97
CA ALA A 239 15.31 -19.25 -6.48
C ALA A 239 14.63 -19.62 -7.81
N ASN A 240 13.43 -19.09 -8.07
CA ASN A 240 12.73 -19.19 -9.36
C ASN A 240 13.13 -18.08 -10.37
N GLY A 241 14.22 -17.36 -10.11
CA GLY A 241 14.80 -16.38 -11.02
C GLY A 241 14.05 -15.05 -11.08
N ILE A 242 13.30 -14.69 -10.03
CA ILE A 242 12.89 -13.30 -9.83
C ILE A 242 14.10 -12.50 -9.39
N ARG A 243 14.37 -11.39 -10.07
CA ARG A 243 15.50 -10.52 -9.73
C ARG A 243 15.03 -9.54 -8.66
N THR A 244 15.92 -9.19 -7.74
CA THR A 244 15.62 -8.14 -6.76
C THR A 244 15.30 -6.79 -7.43
N THR A 245 15.76 -6.54 -8.65
CA THR A 245 15.42 -5.36 -9.46
C THR A 245 14.00 -5.37 -10.02
N ASP A 246 13.28 -6.49 -9.94
CA ASP A 246 11.88 -6.57 -10.36
C ASP A 246 10.94 -5.94 -9.30
N TRP A 247 11.45 -5.69 -8.08
CA TRP A 247 10.78 -5.00 -6.99
C TRP A 247 11.44 -3.66 -6.69
N ASP A 248 10.65 -2.59 -6.61
CA ASP A 248 11.13 -1.28 -6.15
C ASP A 248 10.85 -1.06 -4.65
N VAL A 249 9.80 -1.67 -4.10
CA VAL A 249 9.37 -1.52 -2.70
C VAL A 249 8.68 -2.79 -2.20
N PHE A 250 8.83 -3.12 -0.92
CA PHE A 250 8.10 -4.19 -0.25
C PHE A 250 6.94 -3.61 0.57
N GLY A 251 5.75 -4.19 0.44
CA GLY A 251 4.56 -3.84 1.21
C GLY A 251 4.16 -4.99 2.12
N PHE A 252 3.79 -4.69 3.36
CA PHE A 252 3.30 -5.70 4.29
C PHE A 252 2.01 -5.29 4.99
N SER A 253 1.13 -6.26 5.21
CA SER A 253 -0.02 -6.09 6.12
C SER A 253 0.40 -6.38 7.57
N PHE A 254 -0.16 -5.61 8.50
CA PHE A 254 0.15 -5.72 9.92
C PHE A 254 -1.08 -5.34 10.77
N TYR A 255 -1.73 -6.34 11.34
CA TYR A 255 -2.94 -6.17 12.16
C TYR A 255 -2.75 -6.81 13.53
N PRO A 256 -3.28 -6.20 14.62
CA PRO A 256 -3.06 -6.69 15.97
C PRO A 256 -3.97 -7.83 16.41
N PHE A 257 -5.05 -8.09 15.67
CA PHE A 257 -6.22 -8.87 16.12
C PHE A 257 -6.46 -10.19 15.38
N TYR A 258 -5.52 -10.64 14.54
CA TYR A 258 -5.57 -11.97 13.88
C TYR A 258 -4.65 -13.01 14.54
N GLY A 259 -4.09 -12.67 15.70
CA GLY A 259 -3.21 -13.52 16.48
C GLY A 259 -2.22 -12.70 17.31
N THR A 260 -1.71 -13.28 18.39
CA THR A 260 -0.86 -12.58 19.37
C THR A 260 0.61 -12.47 18.95
N ALA A 261 1.02 -13.14 17.86
CA ALA A 261 2.38 -13.09 17.37
C ALA A 261 2.71 -11.81 16.56
N ALA A 262 1.70 -11.00 16.22
CA ALA A 262 1.85 -9.75 15.47
C ALA A 262 2.38 -8.57 16.31
N THR A 263 3.41 -8.80 17.13
CA THR A 263 3.98 -7.76 18.01
C THR A 263 4.81 -6.75 17.23
N PHE A 264 4.97 -5.55 17.80
CA PHE A 264 5.88 -4.52 17.30
C PHE A 264 7.33 -4.99 17.21
N ASP A 265 7.78 -5.81 18.15
CA ASP A 265 9.13 -6.37 18.15
C ASP A 265 9.34 -7.36 17.00
N ASN A 266 8.33 -8.20 16.70
CA ASN A 266 8.37 -9.13 15.58
C ASN A 266 8.32 -8.38 14.23
N LEU A 267 7.49 -7.34 14.12
CA LEU A 267 7.49 -6.45 12.96
C LEU A 267 8.87 -5.82 12.77
N ARG A 268 9.42 -5.16 13.80
CA ARG A 268 10.75 -4.52 13.75
C ARG A 268 11.84 -5.50 13.32
N THR A 269 11.84 -6.70 13.90
CA THR A 269 12.82 -7.75 13.57
C THR A 269 12.72 -8.16 12.10
N THR A 270 11.51 -8.37 11.61
CA THR A 270 11.26 -8.78 10.23
C THR A 270 11.65 -7.68 9.24
N LEU A 271 11.15 -6.45 9.42
CA LEU A 271 11.42 -5.35 8.50
C LEU A 271 12.91 -5.00 8.47
N ASN A 272 13.59 -5.01 9.61
CA ASN A 272 15.04 -4.77 9.67
C ASN A 272 15.82 -5.85 8.93
N THR A 273 15.44 -7.11 9.08
CA THR A 273 16.11 -8.23 8.39
C THR A 273 15.97 -8.08 6.89
N LEU A 274 14.76 -7.86 6.38
CA LEU A 274 14.50 -7.71 4.95
C LEU A 274 15.19 -6.47 4.37
N ALA A 275 15.25 -5.37 5.14
CA ALA A 275 15.98 -4.16 4.74
C ALA A 275 17.48 -4.45 4.56
N TRP A 276 18.11 -5.24 5.45
CA TRP A 276 19.50 -5.63 5.31
C TRP A 276 19.74 -6.63 4.18
N GLU A 277 18.83 -7.57 3.98
CA GLU A 277 18.96 -8.65 2.99
C GLU A 277 18.75 -8.14 1.56
N TYR A 278 17.69 -7.38 1.31
CA TYR A 278 17.27 -6.99 -0.03
C TYR A 278 17.61 -5.54 -0.41
N LYS A 279 17.94 -4.69 0.58
CA LYS A 279 18.22 -3.25 0.38
C LYS A 279 17.07 -2.53 -0.34
N LYS A 280 15.83 -2.91 -0.06
CA LYS A 280 14.63 -2.32 -0.65
C LYS A 280 13.89 -1.43 0.34
N PRO A 281 13.29 -0.34 -0.15
CA PRO A 281 12.27 0.35 0.60
C PRO A 281 11.15 -0.56 1.11
N ILE A 282 10.60 -0.23 2.27
CA ILE A 282 9.56 -1.01 2.94
C ILE A 282 8.43 -0.09 3.40
N GLN A 283 7.19 -0.55 3.22
CA GLN A 283 5.97 0.09 3.73
C GLN A 283 5.09 -0.92 4.46
N VAL A 284 4.33 -0.45 5.45
CA VAL A 284 3.15 -1.17 5.95
C VAL A 284 1.96 -0.65 5.16
N VAL A 285 1.33 -1.48 4.35
CA VAL A 285 0.31 -1.03 3.38
C VAL A 285 -1.12 -1.34 3.80
N GLU A 286 -1.26 -2.08 4.89
CA GLU A 286 -2.52 -2.43 5.50
C GLU A 286 -2.31 -2.55 7.01
N THR A 287 -3.07 -1.77 7.78
CA THR A 287 -3.13 -1.84 9.24
C THR A 287 -4.40 -1.17 9.71
N ASP A 288 -4.92 -1.63 10.84
CA ASP A 288 -6.08 -1.06 11.52
C ASP A 288 -5.93 -1.24 13.02
N TYR A 289 -6.67 -0.45 13.78
CA TYR A 289 -6.84 -0.67 15.21
C TYR A 289 -8.30 -0.40 15.62
N PRO A 290 -8.92 -1.27 16.45
CA PRO A 290 -10.31 -1.07 16.85
C PRO A 290 -10.49 0.14 17.77
N ALA A 291 -11.43 1.01 17.41
CA ALA A 291 -11.96 2.01 18.35
C ALA A 291 -12.97 1.37 19.31
N ILE A 292 -13.69 0.35 18.85
CA ILE A 292 -14.68 -0.39 19.64
C ILE A 292 -14.47 -1.89 19.41
N CYS A 293 -14.21 -2.61 20.50
CA CYS A 293 -14.15 -4.06 20.53
C CYS A 293 -14.73 -4.55 21.86
N ASN A 294 -16.06 -4.63 21.94
CA ASN A 294 -16.81 -4.78 23.18
C ASN A 294 -17.36 -6.21 23.40
N GLY A 295 -17.18 -7.11 22.44
CA GLY A 295 -17.64 -8.49 22.54
C GLY A 295 -19.10 -8.72 22.16
N GLU A 296 -19.80 -7.72 21.62
CA GLU A 296 -21.24 -7.79 21.33
C GLU A 296 -21.58 -8.80 20.22
N TYR A 297 -20.77 -8.86 19.17
CA TYR A 297 -21.02 -9.73 18.00
C TYR A 297 -20.13 -10.97 17.97
N ASN A 298 -18.86 -10.82 18.36
CA ASN A 298 -17.87 -11.91 18.42
C ASN A 298 -17.09 -11.80 19.73
N PRO A 299 -16.44 -12.88 20.21
CA PRO A 299 -15.50 -12.79 21.32
C PRO A 299 -14.42 -11.75 21.06
N ILE A 300 -14.04 -10.99 22.10
CA ILE A 300 -12.97 -9.99 21.99
C ILE A 300 -11.65 -10.74 21.65
N PRO A 301 -11.02 -10.47 20.50
CA PRO A 301 -9.75 -11.10 20.16
C PRO A 301 -8.64 -10.57 21.08
N GLU A 302 -7.71 -11.46 21.43
CA GLU A 302 -6.47 -11.06 22.10
C GLU A 302 -5.64 -10.19 21.16
N SER A 303 -5.32 -8.98 21.61
CA SER A 303 -4.40 -8.08 20.91
C SER A 303 -2.97 -8.59 21.06
N SER A 304 -2.18 -8.52 19.98
CA SER A 304 -0.72 -8.67 20.04
C SER A 304 -0.01 -7.58 20.87
N GLU A 305 -0.66 -6.44 21.09
CA GLU A 305 -0.19 -5.37 21.97
C GLU A 305 -1.29 -5.08 23.02
N PRO A 306 -1.39 -5.89 24.10
CA PRO A 306 -2.48 -5.82 25.06
C PRO A 306 -2.44 -4.57 25.96
N GLU A 307 -1.30 -3.88 26.02
CA GLU A 307 -1.15 -2.63 26.76
C GLU A 307 -1.80 -1.43 26.05
N ILE A 308 -2.11 -1.57 24.75
CA ILE A 308 -2.87 -0.57 24.01
C ILE A 308 -4.36 -0.91 24.18
N PRO A 309 -5.20 0.02 24.68
CA PRO A 309 -6.62 -0.25 24.83
C PRO A 309 -7.38 -0.07 23.52
N TYR A 310 -8.31 -0.97 23.21
CA TYR A 310 -9.30 -0.79 22.12
C TYR A 310 -10.12 0.48 22.36
N SER A 311 -9.76 1.54 21.62
CA SER A 311 -10.25 2.91 21.82
C SER A 311 -9.77 3.81 20.69
N ILE A 312 -10.37 5.01 20.59
CA ILE A 312 -9.93 6.06 19.65
C ILE A 312 -8.47 6.49 19.93
N GLU A 313 -8.07 6.53 21.21
CA GLU A 313 -6.69 6.81 21.59
C GLU A 313 -5.76 5.67 21.17
N GLY A 314 -6.18 4.42 21.35
CA GLY A 314 -5.48 3.23 20.90
C GLY A 314 -5.20 3.23 19.40
N GLN A 315 -6.14 3.70 18.57
CA GLN A 315 -5.91 3.91 17.13
C GLN A 315 -4.72 4.83 16.85
N THR A 316 -4.60 5.90 17.64
CA THR A 316 -3.52 6.87 17.51
C THR A 316 -2.20 6.29 17.98
N ILE A 317 -2.18 5.61 19.13
CA ILE A 317 -0.99 4.95 19.69
C ILE A 317 -0.46 3.90 18.73
N TRP A 318 -1.31 2.96 18.31
CA TRP A 318 -0.95 1.88 17.40
C TRP A 318 -0.33 2.42 16.10
N THR A 319 -1.04 3.32 15.42
CA THR A 319 -0.59 3.82 14.11
C THR A 319 0.69 4.65 14.24
N ARG A 320 0.81 5.48 15.29
CA ARG A 320 2.04 6.25 15.57
C ARG A 320 3.22 5.31 15.79
N ASP A 321 3.03 4.22 16.53
CA ASP A 321 4.11 3.30 16.86
C ASP A 321 4.53 2.46 15.65
N VAL A 322 3.57 2.04 14.81
CA VAL A 322 3.85 1.44 13.48
C VAL A 322 4.63 2.41 12.59
N ILE A 323 4.22 3.68 12.49
CA ILE A 323 4.97 4.72 11.78
C ILE A 323 6.39 4.85 12.35
N GLY A 324 6.54 4.81 13.67
CA GLY A 324 7.83 4.86 14.36
C GLY A 324 8.73 3.69 13.98
N ILE A 325 8.20 2.47 13.95
CA ILE A 325 8.92 1.25 13.52
C ILE A 325 9.38 1.41 12.07
N VAL A 326 8.48 1.80 11.16
CA VAL A 326 8.80 1.97 9.74
C VAL A 326 9.87 3.04 9.56
N LYS A 327 9.73 4.22 10.18
CA LYS A 327 10.74 5.30 10.10
C LYS A 327 12.13 4.89 10.64
N GLN A 328 12.19 3.90 11.54
CA GLN A 328 13.43 3.39 12.13
C GLN A 328 14.04 2.21 11.35
N ILE A 329 13.43 1.78 10.24
CA ILE A 329 14.01 0.75 9.38
C ILE A 329 15.43 1.19 8.94
N PRO A 330 16.44 0.32 9.09
CA PRO A 330 17.83 0.61 8.75
C PRO A 330 18.01 1.15 7.33
N LEU A 331 19.11 1.88 7.13
CA LEU A 331 19.48 2.47 5.84
C LEU A 331 18.48 3.53 5.32
N GLY A 332 17.55 3.99 6.17
CA GLY A 332 16.51 4.96 5.78
C GLY A 332 15.51 4.38 4.77
N LEU A 333 15.30 3.06 4.80
CA LEU A 333 14.46 2.36 3.82
C LEU A 333 12.98 2.35 4.18
N GLY A 334 12.58 2.84 5.35
CA GLY A 334 11.18 3.00 5.70
C GLY A 334 10.51 4.09 4.88
N GLN A 335 9.48 3.73 4.12
CA GLN A 335 8.82 4.65 3.18
C GLN A 335 7.34 4.91 3.45
N GLY A 336 6.62 4.17 4.29
CA GLY A 336 5.22 4.53 4.50
C GLY A 336 4.39 3.60 5.35
N VAL A 337 3.23 4.13 5.74
CA VAL A 337 2.15 3.43 6.44
C VAL A 337 0.82 3.81 5.79
N HIS A 338 -0.03 2.82 5.52
CA HIS A 338 -1.39 3.02 5.00
C HIS A 338 -2.40 2.35 5.95
N TYR A 339 -3.38 3.12 6.40
CA TYR A 339 -4.47 2.63 7.25
C TYR A 339 -5.65 2.21 6.38
N TRP A 340 -6.22 1.04 6.64
CA TRP A 340 -7.15 0.41 5.71
C TRP A 340 -8.58 0.92 5.94
N GLU A 341 -9.24 1.36 4.87
CA GLU A 341 -10.67 1.66 4.84
C GLU A 341 -11.23 2.48 6.03
N PRO A 342 -10.59 3.60 6.42
CA PRO A 342 -10.96 4.34 7.63
C PRO A 342 -12.35 4.96 7.58
N ALA A 343 -13.00 5.00 6.42
CA ALA A 343 -14.28 5.68 6.19
C ALA A 343 -15.41 4.72 5.83
N TRP A 344 -15.21 3.39 5.90
CA TRP A 344 -16.18 2.43 5.41
C TRP A 344 -17.39 2.23 6.36
N LEU A 345 -18.32 3.19 6.39
CA LEU A 345 -19.36 3.29 7.42
C LEU A 345 -20.31 2.09 7.53
N ASN A 346 -20.65 1.39 6.45
CA ASN A 346 -21.52 0.20 6.49
C ASN A 346 -20.75 -1.12 6.71
N ASN A 347 -19.44 -1.04 6.96
CA ASN A 347 -18.60 -2.19 7.23
C ASN A 347 -17.56 -1.84 8.33
N SER A 348 -18.02 -1.28 9.45
CA SER A 348 -17.14 -0.71 10.47
C SER A 348 -16.15 -1.71 11.08
N ASN A 349 -16.49 -3.01 11.11
CA ASN A 349 -15.60 -4.05 11.63
C ASN A 349 -14.43 -4.39 10.70
N LEU A 350 -14.50 -3.96 9.42
CA LEU A 350 -13.47 -4.18 8.42
C LEU A 350 -13.09 -5.67 8.25
N GLY A 351 -14.05 -6.59 8.50
CA GLY A 351 -13.82 -8.03 8.44
C GLY A 351 -13.07 -8.63 9.64
N SER A 352 -12.80 -7.84 10.69
CA SER A 352 -12.28 -8.32 11.97
C SER A 352 -13.40 -8.80 12.90
N ASP A 353 -13.02 -9.47 13.99
CA ASP A 353 -13.95 -9.85 15.06
C ASP A 353 -14.38 -8.67 15.95
N CYS A 354 -13.70 -7.52 15.86
CA CYS A 354 -14.07 -6.32 16.60
C CYS A 354 -15.25 -5.57 15.96
N ASN A 355 -15.91 -4.69 16.70
CA ASN A 355 -17.10 -4.00 16.22
C ASN A 355 -16.78 -2.88 15.22
N ASP A 356 -15.69 -2.15 15.47
CA ASP A 356 -15.40 -0.91 14.77
C ASP A 356 -13.90 -0.58 14.77
N ALA A 357 -13.29 -0.58 13.59
CA ALA A 357 -11.91 -0.19 13.33
C ALA A 357 -11.79 1.04 12.42
N ILE A 358 -12.91 1.68 12.04
CA ILE A 358 -12.88 2.87 11.18
C ILE A 358 -12.51 4.14 11.99
N LEU A 359 -12.23 5.26 11.31
CA LEU A 359 -11.87 6.55 11.93
C LEU A 359 -13.06 7.51 12.03
N PHE A 360 -14.26 7.04 11.73
CA PHE A 360 -15.52 7.77 11.84
C PHE A 360 -16.49 6.98 12.73
N SER A 361 -17.24 7.67 13.57
CA SER A 361 -18.38 7.08 14.27
C SER A 361 -19.58 7.10 13.35
N THR A 362 -20.23 5.96 13.12
CA THR A 362 -21.41 5.87 12.25
C THR A 362 -22.70 6.11 13.03
N ASP A 363 -23.55 6.99 12.51
CA ASP A 363 -24.95 7.14 12.91
C ASP A 363 -25.86 6.55 11.82
N TYR A 364 -26.64 5.55 12.22
CA TYR A 364 -27.59 4.81 11.37
C TYR A 364 -29.03 5.29 11.51
N SER A 365 -29.31 6.36 12.27
CA SER A 365 -30.67 6.81 12.57
C SER A 365 -31.52 7.16 11.33
N ASN A 366 -30.87 7.46 10.20
CA ASN A 366 -31.51 7.84 8.93
C ASN A 366 -31.27 6.82 7.80
N TYR A 367 -31.04 5.54 8.12
CA TYR A 367 -30.79 4.49 7.13
C TYR A 367 -31.83 4.49 5.98
N PRO A 368 -31.43 4.36 4.70
CA PRO A 368 -30.11 3.94 4.22
C PRO A 368 -29.04 5.04 4.20
N GLN A 369 -29.38 6.31 4.47
CA GLN A 369 -28.38 7.36 4.59
C GLN A 369 -27.64 7.25 5.93
N MET A 370 -26.34 7.01 5.87
CA MET A 370 -25.47 6.98 7.04
C MET A 370 -24.78 8.34 7.23
N VAL A 371 -24.53 8.71 8.49
CA VAL A 371 -23.75 9.90 8.83
C VAL A 371 -22.51 9.49 9.62
N GLY A 372 -21.32 9.76 9.09
CA GLY A 372 -20.05 9.49 9.75
C GLY A 372 -19.52 10.74 10.44
N TYR A 373 -19.30 10.68 11.75
CA TYR A 373 -18.66 11.77 12.52
C TYR A 373 -17.18 11.47 12.72
N SER A 374 -16.29 12.34 12.28
CA SER A 374 -14.85 12.13 12.42
C SER A 374 -14.45 11.92 13.87
N ARG A 375 -13.67 10.87 14.14
CA ARG A 375 -13.01 10.68 15.44
C ARG A 375 -11.76 11.55 15.51
N SER A 376 -11.20 11.76 16.70
CA SER A 376 -9.91 12.47 16.81
C SER A 376 -8.78 11.73 16.07
N SER A 377 -8.91 10.41 15.95
CA SER A 377 -8.00 9.53 15.23
C SER A 377 -7.97 9.76 13.72
N VAL A 378 -8.81 10.61 13.09
CA VAL A 378 -8.57 11.01 11.68
C VAL A 378 -7.23 11.74 11.47
N ASN A 379 -6.55 12.16 12.55
CA ASN A 379 -5.28 12.88 12.54
C ASN A 379 -4.03 11.98 12.70
N LEU A 380 -4.11 10.67 12.42
CA LEU A 380 -2.99 9.70 12.63
C LEU A 380 -1.65 10.17 12.05
N PHE A 381 -1.69 10.98 10.99
CA PHE A 381 -0.54 11.38 10.19
C PHE A 381 -0.03 12.81 10.44
N ARG A 382 -0.56 13.49 11.46
CA ARG A 382 -0.05 14.78 11.96
C ARG A 382 1.05 14.67 13.03
N VAL A 383 1.41 13.44 13.41
CA VAL A 383 2.39 13.13 14.47
C VAL A 383 3.84 13.39 14.11
#